data_AF-A0A1Y2GYD2-F1
#
_entry.id   AF-A0A1Y2GYD2-F1
#
_cell.length_a   1.000
_cell.length_b   1.000
_cell.length_c   1.000
_cell.angle_alpha   90.00
_cell.angle_beta   90.00
_cell.angle_gamma   90.00
#
_symmetry.space_group_name_H-M   'P 1'
#
loop_
_entity.id
_entity.type
_entity.pdbx_description
1 polymer ?
#
loop_
_entity_poly.entity_id
_entity_poly.type
_entity_poly.pdbx_seq_one_letter_code
_entity_poly.pdbx_strand_id
1 'polypeptide(L)'
;MISYPHLLSPDSSEGTSSEMDLLSGLWQPLLARLLIGSPAKLRLKTGETTMESANKEKQEMFEDPNATSFKIDGRVILDFRGQEHTLCVMEVARSPQLSKVHSDGAKVIREAKNIANCLVEILPDDKDLLYNSTAFGIQTAGLSGCIFSLLLVALALYVAVPEASFELPTSVTTLPKFKSVINTLYELRDNLNCLGSLTRDNLTKRKTLADQLEFIEKEEGLQRRARANGSWRTQ
;
A
#
# COMPACT_ATOMS: atom_id res chain seq x y z
N MET A 1 -1.28 -16.27 44.89
CA MET A 1 -1.03 -15.36 43.74
C MET A 1 0.08 -16.01 42.93
N ILE A 2 -0.22 -16.57 41.76
CA ILE A 2 0.78 -17.24 40.94
C ILE A 2 1.60 -16.15 40.26
N SER A 3 2.85 -15.97 40.70
CA SER A 3 3.81 -15.09 40.04
C SER A 3 4.55 -15.91 38.99
N TYR A 4 4.58 -15.42 37.75
CA TYR A 4 5.36 -15.99 36.67
C TYR A 4 6.61 -15.13 36.50
N PRO A 5 7.66 -15.34 37.30
CA PRO A 5 8.84 -14.47 37.28
C PRO A 5 9.51 -14.48 35.91
N HIS A 6 9.46 -15.55 35.12
CA HIS A 6 9.99 -15.55 33.75
C HIS A 6 9.21 -14.65 32.77
N LEU A 7 7.96 -14.27 33.08
CA LEU A 7 7.19 -13.29 32.30
C LEU A 7 7.46 -11.83 32.75
N LEU A 8 8.13 -11.65 33.90
CA LEU A 8 8.36 -10.35 34.53
C LEU A 8 9.85 -10.02 34.72
N SER A 9 10.72 -11.02 34.63
CA SER A 9 12.16 -10.87 34.58
C SER A 9 12.52 -10.54 33.13
N PRO A 10 13.08 -9.35 32.85
CA PRO A 10 13.76 -9.16 31.58
C PRO A 10 14.87 -10.21 31.53
N ASP A 11 14.85 -11.08 30.51
CA ASP A 11 15.99 -11.96 30.26
C ASP A 11 17.24 -11.08 30.23
N SER A 12 18.16 -11.33 31.17
CA SER A 12 19.37 -10.54 31.38
C SER A 12 20.44 -10.79 30.31
N SER A 13 20.01 -11.10 29.08
CA SER A 13 20.82 -10.97 27.88
C SER A 13 20.38 -9.70 27.16
N GLU A 14 21.23 -8.69 27.14
CA GLU A 14 21.15 -7.63 26.13
C GLU A 14 21.28 -8.28 24.74
N GLY A 15 20.14 -8.64 24.14
CA GLY A 15 19.99 -9.41 22.90
C GLY A 15 18.70 -10.23 22.99
N THR A 16 17.76 -10.25 22.05
CA THR A 16 17.95 -10.55 20.61
C THR A 16 16.64 -10.40 19.82
N SER A 17 15.70 -9.53 20.20
CA SER A 17 14.46 -9.38 19.39
C SER A 17 14.80 -8.92 17.97
N SER A 18 14.55 -9.78 16.98
CA SER A 18 14.74 -9.47 15.56
C SER A 18 13.63 -8.54 15.05
N GLU A 19 13.81 -7.99 13.85
CA GLU A 19 12.76 -7.21 13.16
C GLU A 19 11.54 -8.08 12.89
N MET A 20 11.77 -9.35 12.58
CA MET A 20 10.71 -10.32 12.41
C MET A 20 9.93 -10.58 13.71
N ASP A 21 10.57 -10.55 14.88
CA ASP A 21 9.87 -10.71 16.16
C ASP A 21 8.95 -9.52 16.46
N LEU A 22 9.39 -8.30 16.13
CA LEU A 22 8.56 -7.10 16.24
C LEU A 22 7.43 -7.10 15.21
N LEU A 23 7.73 -7.47 13.96
CA LEU A 23 6.74 -7.55 12.91
C LEU A 23 5.67 -8.60 13.26
N SER A 24 6.08 -9.85 13.47
CA SER A 24 5.15 -10.97 13.67
C SER A 24 4.48 -10.97 15.04
N GLY A 25 5.18 -10.53 16.09
CA GLY A 25 4.67 -10.54 17.47
C GLY A 25 3.79 -9.34 17.82
N LEU A 26 3.97 -8.20 17.12
CA LEU A 26 3.31 -6.95 17.49
C LEU A 26 2.61 -6.25 16.33
N TRP A 27 3.35 -5.84 15.30
CA TRP A 27 2.79 -4.98 14.26
C TRP A 27 1.82 -5.70 13.34
N GLN A 28 2.16 -6.91 12.90
CA GLN A 28 1.32 -7.76 12.06
C GLN A 28 -0.04 -8.05 12.73
N PRO A 29 -0.13 -8.57 13.97
CA PRO A 29 -1.43 -8.83 14.59
C PRO A 29 -2.22 -7.55 14.82
N LEU A 30 -1.58 -6.44 15.21
CA LEU A 30 -2.26 -5.15 15.40
C LEU A 30 -2.89 -4.64 14.11
N LEU A 31 -2.12 -4.57 13.03
CA LEU A 31 -2.57 -4.07 11.73
C LEU A 31 -3.54 -5.05 11.05
N ALA A 32 -3.32 -6.35 11.16
CA ALA A 32 -4.28 -7.34 10.66
C ALA A 32 -5.63 -7.17 11.36
N ARG A 33 -5.65 -7.00 12.69
CA ARG A 33 -6.89 -6.76 13.46
C ARG A 33 -7.56 -5.44 13.07
N LEU A 34 -6.79 -4.39 12.86
CA LEU A 34 -7.29 -3.10 12.37
C LEU A 34 -8.02 -3.27 11.02
N LEU A 35 -7.49 -4.08 10.11
CA LEU A 35 -8.03 -4.25 8.76
C LEU A 35 -9.18 -5.26 8.67
N ILE A 36 -9.43 -6.06 9.71
CA ILE A 36 -10.59 -6.97 9.75
C ILE A 36 -11.88 -6.19 9.55
N GLY A 37 -12.76 -6.74 8.71
CA GLY A 37 -14.06 -6.13 8.40
C GLY A 37 -13.95 -4.78 7.69
N SER A 38 -12.79 -4.48 7.08
CA SER A 38 -12.63 -3.31 6.22
C SER A 38 -13.67 -3.36 5.09
N PRO A 39 -14.49 -2.30 4.89
CA PRO A 39 -15.45 -2.25 3.78
C PRO A 39 -14.81 -2.49 2.42
N ALA A 40 -13.58 -1.98 2.23
CA ALA A 40 -12.82 -2.21 1.00
C ALA A 40 -12.14 -3.58 0.95
N LYS A 41 -12.38 -4.49 1.91
CA LYS A 41 -11.80 -5.85 1.96
C LYS A 41 -10.28 -5.83 1.83
N LEU A 42 -9.65 -4.91 2.54
CA LEU A 42 -8.20 -4.76 2.62
C LEU A 42 -7.60 -5.89 3.44
N ARG A 43 -6.42 -6.35 3.05
CA ARG A 43 -5.62 -7.28 3.85
C ARG A 43 -4.18 -6.81 3.99
N LEU A 44 -3.56 -7.26 5.07
CA LEU A 44 -2.13 -7.11 5.28
C LEU A 44 -1.41 -8.29 4.64
N LYS A 45 -0.36 -8.00 3.88
CA LYS A 45 0.61 -8.98 3.37
C LYS A 45 1.96 -8.64 3.97
N THR A 46 2.54 -9.54 4.76
CA THR A 46 3.83 -9.37 5.44
C THR A 46 4.88 -10.35 4.91
N GLY A 47 6.12 -10.13 5.33
CA GLY A 47 7.31 -10.84 4.83
C GLY A 47 8.01 -10.00 3.77
N GLU A 48 9.28 -10.30 3.49
CA GLU A 48 10.09 -9.59 2.49
C GLU A 48 9.40 -9.59 1.11
N THR A 49 8.56 -8.59 0.86
CA THR A 49 7.70 -8.55 -0.32
C THR A 49 8.13 -7.45 -1.27
N THR A 50 7.94 -7.68 -2.57
CA THR A 50 8.11 -6.68 -3.62
C THR A 50 6.78 -6.40 -4.30
N MET A 51 6.66 -5.25 -4.93
CA MET A 51 5.51 -4.88 -5.75
C MET A 51 5.82 -5.15 -7.22
N GLU A 52 4.88 -5.76 -7.94
CA GLU A 52 5.06 -6.10 -9.35
C GLU A 52 5.26 -4.84 -10.21
N SER A 53 4.48 -3.79 -9.96
CA SER A 53 4.63 -2.50 -10.64
C SER A 53 6.00 -1.86 -10.40
N ALA A 54 6.50 -1.92 -9.17
CA ALA A 54 7.83 -1.39 -8.82
C ALA A 54 8.97 -2.21 -9.45
N ASN A 55 8.83 -3.53 -9.55
CA ASN A 55 9.78 -4.37 -10.27
C ASN A 55 9.81 -3.97 -11.75
N LYS A 56 8.65 -3.80 -12.37
CA LYS A 56 8.54 -3.39 -13.78
C LYS A 56 9.18 -2.03 -14.05
N GLU A 57 8.86 -1.01 -13.24
CA GLU A 57 9.48 0.33 -13.35
C GLU A 57 11.02 0.24 -13.25
N LYS A 58 11.53 -0.59 -12.34
CA LYS A 58 12.97 -0.76 -12.15
C LYS A 58 13.63 -1.52 -13.32
N GLN A 59 12.98 -2.56 -13.83
CA GLN A 59 13.47 -3.31 -14.99
C GLN A 59 13.57 -2.42 -16.23
N GLU A 60 12.57 -1.56 -16.44
CA GLU A 60 12.57 -0.57 -17.53
C GLU A 60 13.66 0.49 -17.33
N MET A 61 13.82 1.01 -16.12
CA MET A 61 14.82 2.06 -15.82
C MET A 61 16.27 1.60 -16.00
N PHE A 62 16.58 0.35 -15.67
CA PHE A 62 17.94 -0.20 -15.74
C PHE A 62 18.18 -1.08 -16.97
N GLU A 63 17.17 -1.25 -17.82
CA GLU A 63 17.19 -2.19 -18.96
C GLU A 63 17.61 -3.62 -18.55
N ASP A 64 17.28 -4.02 -17.32
CA ASP A 64 17.64 -5.32 -16.73
C ASP A 64 16.37 -6.08 -16.30
N PRO A 65 16.01 -7.18 -16.98
CA PRO A 65 14.81 -7.96 -16.65
C PRO A 65 14.88 -8.64 -15.27
N ASN A 66 16.06 -8.72 -14.65
CA ASN A 66 16.23 -9.32 -13.32
C ASN A 66 16.22 -8.27 -12.19
N ALA A 67 16.12 -6.98 -12.52
CA ALA A 67 16.06 -5.93 -11.52
C ALA A 67 14.80 -6.09 -10.65
N THR A 68 14.97 -6.06 -9.33
CA THR A 68 13.88 -6.18 -8.35
C THR A 68 13.81 -4.93 -7.49
N SER A 69 12.60 -4.48 -7.17
CA SER A 69 12.33 -3.32 -6.32
C SER A 69 12.87 -3.54 -4.90
N PHE A 70 12.75 -2.53 -4.05
CA PHE A 70 13.10 -2.75 -2.65
C PHE A 70 12.11 -3.73 -2.04
N LYS A 71 12.65 -4.66 -1.26
CA LYS A 71 11.86 -5.50 -0.37
C LYS A 71 11.37 -4.64 0.80
N ILE A 72 10.13 -4.82 1.16
CA ILE A 72 9.48 -4.16 2.31
C ILE A 72 8.80 -5.21 3.19
N ASP A 73 8.79 -4.95 4.50
CA ASP A 73 8.28 -5.86 5.51
C ASP A 73 6.76 -6.09 5.46
N GLY A 74 6.00 -5.08 5.02
CA GLY A 74 4.55 -5.13 5.01
C GLY A 74 3.89 -4.28 3.93
N ARG A 75 2.73 -4.75 3.47
CA ARG A 75 1.86 -4.06 2.52
C ARG A 75 0.40 -4.18 2.91
N VAL A 76 -0.34 -3.08 2.85
CA VAL A 76 -1.81 -3.11 2.85
C VAL A 76 -2.27 -3.13 1.41
N ILE A 77 -3.03 -4.16 1.06
CA ILE A 77 -3.43 -4.43 -0.31
C ILE A 77 -4.93 -4.60 -0.44
N LEU A 78 -5.42 -4.17 -1.59
CA LEU A 78 -6.75 -4.41 -2.12
C LEU A 78 -6.63 -5.54 -3.15
N ASP A 79 -7.30 -6.67 -2.89
CA ASP A 79 -7.48 -7.69 -3.93
C ASP A 79 -8.69 -7.31 -4.79
N PHE A 80 -8.48 -7.17 -6.08
CA PHE A 80 -9.55 -6.96 -7.04
C PHE A 80 -9.33 -7.80 -8.29
N ARG A 81 -10.31 -8.68 -8.59
CA ARG A 81 -10.31 -9.56 -9.77
C ARG A 81 -9.02 -10.38 -9.94
N GLY A 82 -8.43 -10.83 -8.83
CA GLY A 82 -7.21 -11.64 -8.83
C GLY A 82 -5.91 -10.84 -8.95
N GLN A 83 -5.97 -9.50 -8.94
CA GLN A 83 -4.81 -8.62 -8.91
C GLN A 83 -4.66 -7.95 -7.54
N GLU A 84 -3.42 -7.79 -7.10
CA GLU A 84 -3.06 -7.08 -5.87
C GLU A 84 -2.79 -5.60 -6.17
N HIS A 85 -3.58 -4.71 -5.59
CA HIS A 85 -3.33 -3.27 -5.62
C HIS A 85 -2.82 -2.81 -4.26
N THR A 86 -1.56 -2.38 -4.20
CA THR A 86 -0.96 -1.93 -2.93
C THR A 86 -1.39 -0.48 -2.65
N LEU A 87 -1.83 -0.19 -1.43
CA LEU A 87 -2.29 1.13 -1.00
C LEU A 87 -1.39 1.74 0.09
N CYS A 88 -0.76 0.89 0.89
CA CYS A 88 0.16 1.29 1.94
C CYS A 88 1.35 0.33 2.00
N VAL A 89 2.53 0.87 2.29
CA VAL A 89 3.76 0.10 2.52
C VAL A 89 4.28 0.31 3.93
N MET A 90 5.04 -0.65 4.45
CA MET A 90 5.54 -0.63 5.82
C MET A 90 6.95 -1.20 5.92
N GLU A 91 7.81 -0.55 6.72
CA GLU A 91 9.08 -1.11 7.21
C GLU A 91 9.14 -1.14 8.74
N VAL A 92 9.81 -2.15 9.27
CA VAL A 92 10.06 -2.37 10.69
C VAL A 92 11.55 -2.37 10.97
N ALA A 93 12.02 -1.33 11.64
CA ALA A 93 13.35 -1.30 12.22
C ALA A 93 13.31 -1.85 13.66
N ARG A 94 14.35 -2.60 14.05
CA ARG A 94 14.48 -3.10 15.43
C ARG A 94 14.63 -1.98 16.45
N SER A 95 15.43 -0.98 16.10
CA SER A 95 15.87 0.09 16.97
C SER A 95 15.78 1.41 16.22
N PRO A 96 15.51 2.54 16.90
CA PRO A 96 15.49 3.87 16.30
C PRO A 96 16.91 4.38 15.95
N GLN A 97 17.85 3.49 15.63
CA GLN A 97 19.18 3.90 15.18
C GLN A 97 19.04 4.74 13.90
N LEU A 98 19.49 5.98 13.99
CA LEU A 98 19.17 7.02 13.01
C LEU A 98 19.52 6.63 11.57
N SER A 99 20.68 6.01 11.35
CA SER A 99 21.11 5.54 10.03
C SER A 99 20.18 4.48 9.44
N LYS A 100 19.69 3.54 10.27
CA LYS A 100 18.77 2.49 9.85
C LYS A 100 17.38 3.05 9.57
N VAL A 101 16.88 3.90 10.47
CA VAL A 101 15.61 4.61 10.26
C VAL A 101 15.64 5.44 8.98
N HIS A 102 16.72 6.16 8.67
CA HIS A 102 16.80 6.90 7.41
C HIS A 102 16.85 5.99 6.19
N SER A 103 17.67 4.92 6.23
CA SER A 103 17.79 3.97 5.13
C SER A 103 16.46 3.27 4.84
N ASP A 104 15.79 2.74 5.86
CA ASP A 104 14.52 2.04 5.71
C ASP A 104 13.40 3.02 5.35
N GLY A 105 13.39 4.22 5.92
CA GLY A 105 12.44 5.27 5.57
C GLY A 105 12.54 5.67 4.10
N ALA A 106 13.76 5.74 3.54
CA ALA A 106 13.96 5.99 2.11
C ALA A 106 13.39 4.87 1.23
N LYS A 107 13.41 3.60 1.67
CA LYS A 107 12.74 2.50 0.95
C LYS A 107 11.22 2.70 0.97
N VAL A 108 10.64 2.94 2.15
CA VAL A 108 9.17 3.12 2.29
C VAL A 108 8.69 4.29 1.42
N ILE A 109 9.42 5.42 1.41
CA ILE A 109 9.08 6.57 0.56
C ILE A 109 9.14 6.22 -0.93
N ARG A 110 10.19 5.51 -1.37
CA ARG A 110 10.33 5.09 -2.79
C ARG A 110 9.21 4.15 -3.21
N GLU A 111 8.85 3.19 -2.37
CA GLU A 111 7.76 2.27 -2.69
C GLU A 111 6.39 2.98 -2.61
N ALA A 112 6.19 3.92 -1.68
CA ALA A 112 5.00 4.76 -1.68
C ALA A 112 4.88 5.61 -2.96
N LYS A 113 5.99 6.08 -3.54
CA LYS A 113 5.99 6.79 -4.83
C LYS A 113 5.51 5.88 -5.96
N ASN A 114 5.94 4.63 -5.98
CA ASN A 114 5.47 3.65 -6.97
C ASN A 114 3.97 3.37 -6.85
N ILE A 115 3.43 3.35 -5.62
CA ILE A 115 1.98 3.25 -5.39
C ILE A 115 1.26 4.48 -5.95
N ALA A 116 1.74 5.69 -5.62
CA ALA A 116 1.14 6.93 -6.12
C ALA A 116 1.10 6.95 -7.65
N ASN A 117 2.16 6.49 -8.32
CA ASN A 117 2.18 6.33 -9.78
C ASN A 117 1.08 5.39 -10.28
N CYS A 118 0.97 4.21 -9.67
CA CYS A 118 -0.08 3.25 -10.03
C CYS A 118 -1.49 3.83 -9.80
N LEU A 119 -1.68 4.63 -8.75
CA LEU A 119 -2.96 5.26 -8.47
C LEU A 119 -3.30 6.32 -9.52
N VAL A 120 -2.34 7.15 -9.95
CA VAL A 120 -2.55 8.09 -11.07
C VAL A 120 -2.98 7.35 -12.33
N GLU A 121 -2.36 6.20 -12.59
CA GLU A 121 -2.74 5.39 -13.74
C GLU A 121 -4.14 4.83 -13.63
N ILE A 122 -4.75 4.67 -12.45
CA ILE A 122 -6.07 4.05 -12.24
C ILE A 122 -7.17 5.11 -12.09
N LEU A 123 -6.86 6.22 -11.43
CA LEU A 123 -7.82 7.23 -11.02
C LEU A 123 -8.10 8.20 -12.18
N PRO A 124 -9.26 8.87 -12.18
CA PRO A 124 -9.60 9.81 -13.24
C PRO A 124 -8.73 11.07 -13.13
N ASP A 125 -8.32 11.60 -14.27
CA ASP A 125 -7.64 12.90 -14.36
C ASP A 125 -8.66 14.03 -14.18
N ASP A 126 -9.07 14.23 -12.92
CA ASP A 126 -9.96 15.28 -12.50
C ASP A 126 -9.32 16.21 -11.46
N LYS A 127 -10.06 17.22 -11.00
CA LYS A 127 -9.59 18.21 -10.03
C LYS A 127 -9.10 17.59 -8.71
N ASP A 128 -9.53 16.36 -8.40
CA ASP A 128 -9.22 15.66 -7.16
C ASP A 128 -8.14 14.58 -7.39
N LEU A 129 -7.61 14.42 -8.62
CA LEU A 129 -6.58 13.44 -8.97
C LEU A 129 -5.42 13.43 -7.97
N LEU A 130 -4.88 14.60 -7.64
CA LEU A 130 -3.72 14.72 -6.75
C LEU A 130 -4.02 14.22 -5.32
N TYR A 131 -5.22 14.50 -4.81
CA TYR A 131 -5.67 14.01 -3.52
C TYR A 131 -5.99 12.51 -3.55
N ASN A 132 -6.56 12.06 -4.66
CA ASN A 132 -6.95 10.67 -4.86
C ASN A 132 -5.73 9.76 -5.09
N SER A 133 -4.64 10.27 -5.66
CA SER A 133 -3.37 9.55 -5.88
C SER A 133 -2.43 9.56 -4.68
N THR A 134 -2.99 9.61 -3.48
CA THR A 134 -2.24 9.58 -2.22
C THR A 134 -1.87 8.14 -1.86
N ALA A 135 -0.57 7.86 -1.74
CA ALA A 135 -0.09 6.61 -1.16
C ALA A 135 0.19 6.79 0.34
N PHE A 136 0.13 5.71 1.11
CA PHE A 136 0.48 5.74 2.54
C PHE A 136 1.74 4.93 2.85
N GLY A 137 2.48 5.37 3.86
CA GLY A 137 3.64 4.67 4.39
C GLY A 137 3.60 4.60 5.91
N ILE A 138 4.00 3.46 6.44
CA ILE A 138 4.21 3.25 7.88
C ILE A 138 5.69 2.93 8.09
N GLN A 139 6.33 3.63 9.01
CA GLN A 139 7.66 3.26 9.44
C GLN A 139 7.65 3.05 10.95
N THR A 140 8.15 1.89 11.39
CA THR A 140 8.25 1.59 12.82
C THR A 140 9.70 1.36 13.22
N ALA A 141 10.01 1.68 14.47
CA ALA A 141 11.29 1.45 15.09
C ALA A 141 11.06 0.99 16.54
N GLY A 142 11.16 -0.32 16.78
CA GLY A 142 10.78 -0.91 18.06
C GLY A 142 9.29 -0.70 18.36
N LEU A 143 8.99 0.04 19.43
CA LEU A 143 7.64 0.37 19.89
C LEU A 143 7.14 1.73 19.40
N SER A 144 7.94 2.45 18.63
CA SER A 144 7.57 3.74 18.05
C SER A 144 7.32 3.60 16.55
N GLY A 145 6.58 4.53 15.98
CA GLY A 145 6.42 4.61 14.54
C GLY A 145 5.84 5.93 14.07
N CYS A 146 5.80 6.08 12.76
CA CYS A 146 5.14 7.18 12.08
C CYS A 146 4.33 6.69 10.88
N ILE A 147 3.33 7.48 10.54
CA ILE A 147 2.52 7.36 9.34
C ILE A 147 2.79 8.61 8.53
N PHE A 148 2.96 8.43 7.23
CA PHE A 148 3.00 9.53 6.29
C PHE A 148 2.10 9.21 5.09
N SER A 149 1.61 10.26 4.45
CA SER A 149 1.04 10.20 3.13
C SER A 149 2.07 10.72 2.12
N LEU A 150 2.03 10.18 0.91
CA LEU A 150 2.83 10.65 -0.21
C LEU A 150 1.90 11.17 -1.29
N LEU A 151 1.88 12.49 -1.42
CA LEU A 151 1.04 13.23 -2.35
C LEU A 151 1.80 13.50 -3.64
N LEU A 152 1.21 13.20 -4.79
CA LEU A 152 1.66 13.80 -6.04
C LEU A 152 1.04 15.20 -6.13
N VAL A 153 1.83 16.26 -6.07
CA VAL A 153 1.33 17.65 -6.04
C VAL A 153 1.51 18.39 -7.37
N ALA A 154 2.42 17.91 -8.20
CA ALA A 154 2.61 18.34 -9.59
C ALA A 154 3.31 17.20 -10.36
N LEU A 155 3.43 17.31 -11.68
CA LEU A 155 4.11 16.31 -12.49
C LEU A 155 5.51 16.00 -11.93
N ALA A 156 5.73 14.74 -11.56
CA ALA A 156 6.95 14.21 -10.94
C ALA A 156 7.35 14.85 -9.58
N LEU A 157 6.50 15.67 -8.96
CA LEU A 157 6.75 16.29 -7.66
C LEU A 157 5.91 15.61 -6.58
N TYR A 158 6.59 14.88 -5.70
CA TYR A 158 5.97 14.17 -4.57
C TYR A 158 6.31 14.86 -3.27
N VAL A 159 5.32 14.99 -2.39
CA VAL A 159 5.48 15.54 -1.04
C VAL A 159 5.09 14.48 -0.03
N ALA A 160 6.05 14.07 0.80
CA ALA A 160 5.78 13.24 1.96
C ALA A 160 5.25 14.13 3.08
N VAL A 161 3.99 13.94 3.47
CA VAL A 161 3.34 14.67 4.55
C VAL A 161 3.30 13.76 5.78
N PRO A 162 3.93 14.16 6.90
CA PRO A 162 3.78 13.46 8.16
C PRO A 162 2.31 13.52 8.62
N GLU A 163 1.68 12.36 8.77
CA GLU A 163 0.29 12.26 9.24
C GLU A 163 0.26 12.12 10.75
N ALA A 164 1.10 11.24 11.30
CA ALA A 164 1.18 11.01 12.72
C ALA A 164 2.48 10.35 13.14
N SER A 165 2.85 10.57 14.41
CA SER A 165 3.88 9.80 15.10
C SER A 165 3.28 9.22 16.38
N PHE A 166 3.68 8.00 16.72
CA PHE A 166 3.09 7.28 17.84
C PHE A 166 4.11 6.40 18.56
N GLU A 167 3.81 6.13 19.82
CA GLU A 167 4.60 5.26 20.69
C GLU A 167 3.64 4.32 21.44
N LEU A 168 3.91 3.02 21.37
CA LEU A 168 3.15 2.02 22.10
C LEU A 168 3.47 2.09 23.60
N PRO A 169 2.48 1.80 24.46
CA PRO A 169 2.66 1.89 25.90
C PRO A 169 3.68 0.86 26.38
N THR A 170 4.72 1.35 27.06
CA THR A 170 5.75 0.54 27.73
C THR A 170 5.40 0.19 29.17
N SER A 171 4.35 0.79 29.73
CA SER A 171 3.90 0.56 31.10
C SER A 171 2.43 0.93 31.29
N VAL A 172 1.86 0.55 32.43
CA VAL A 172 0.47 0.89 32.79
C VAL A 172 0.25 2.41 32.84
N THR A 173 1.27 3.19 33.23
CA THR A 173 1.17 4.65 33.32
C THR A 173 1.14 5.32 31.94
N THR A 174 1.71 4.69 30.91
CA THR A 174 1.68 5.20 29.53
C THR A 174 0.49 4.67 28.72
N LEU A 175 -0.26 3.70 29.23
CA LEU A 175 -1.45 3.15 28.60
C LEU A 175 -2.51 4.20 28.19
N PRO A 176 -2.77 5.28 28.95
CA PRO A 176 -3.71 6.31 28.51
C PRO A 176 -3.32 6.97 27.18
N LYS A 177 -2.03 7.05 26.85
CA LYS A 177 -1.54 7.61 25.57
C LYS A 177 -1.88 6.70 24.38
N PHE A 178 -2.08 5.41 24.63
CA PHE A 178 -2.39 4.44 23.59
C PHE A 178 -3.71 4.72 22.88
N LYS A 179 -4.67 5.37 23.54
CA LYS A 179 -5.93 5.78 22.92
C LYS A 179 -5.68 6.67 21.69
N SER A 180 -4.71 7.59 21.77
CA SER A 180 -4.35 8.46 20.64
C SER A 180 -3.80 7.64 19.48
N VAL A 181 -2.94 6.67 19.77
CA VAL A 181 -2.36 5.77 18.77
C VAL A 181 -3.44 4.97 18.06
N ILE A 182 -4.38 4.41 18.80
CA ILE A 182 -5.51 3.66 18.24
C ILE A 182 -6.37 4.55 17.34
N ASN A 183 -6.67 5.78 17.75
CA ASN A 183 -7.44 6.72 16.93
C ASN A 183 -6.74 7.01 15.60
N THR A 184 -5.44 7.31 15.64
CA THR A 184 -4.62 7.51 14.44
C THR A 184 -4.64 6.29 13.51
N LEU A 185 -4.57 5.07 14.07
CA LEU A 185 -4.66 3.85 13.27
C LEU A 185 -6.06 3.68 12.64
N TYR A 186 -7.12 4.06 13.34
CA TYR A 186 -8.47 4.06 12.76
C TYR A 186 -8.62 5.10 11.64
N GLU A 187 -8.05 6.29 11.80
CA GLU A 187 -8.02 7.32 10.74
C GLU A 187 -7.28 6.80 9.50
N LEU A 188 -6.12 6.17 9.68
CA LEU A 188 -5.40 5.50 8.58
C LEU A 188 -6.29 4.44 7.91
N ARG A 189 -6.97 3.59 8.70
CA ARG A 189 -7.88 2.56 8.18
C ARG A 189 -8.99 3.17 7.33
N ASP A 190 -9.58 4.27 7.76
CA ASP A 190 -10.68 4.91 7.04
C ASP A 190 -10.20 5.54 5.74
N ASN A 191 -9.04 6.20 5.75
CA ASN A 191 -8.38 6.71 4.55
C ASN A 191 -8.08 5.59 3.54
N LEU A 192 -7.52 4.47 4.01
CA LEU A 192 -7.24 3.31 3.15
C LEU A 192 -8.52 2.68 2.59
N ASN A 193 -9.62 2.66 3.35
CA ASN A 193 -10.90 2.16 2.86
C ASN A 193 -11.51 3.07 1.80
N CYS A 194 -11.41 4.38 1.98
CA CYS A 194 -11.84 5.37 0.99
C CYS A 194 -11.06 5.16 -0.32
N LEU A 195 -9.73 5.15 -0.22
CA LEU A 195 -8.84 4.94 -1.35
C LEU A 195 -9.09 3.59 -2.04
N GLY A 196 -9.23 2.51 -1.27
CA GLY A 196 -9.50 1.17 -1.80
C GLY A 196 -10.86 1.08 -2.52
N SER A 197 -11.88 1.77 -2.01
CA SER A 197 -13.19 1.83 -2.68
C SER A 197 -13.10 2.62 -3.98
N LEU A 198 -12.44 3.79 -3.96
CA LEU A 198 -12.22 4.60 -5.15
C LEU A 198 -11.43 3.85 -6.24
N THR A 199 -10.40 3.11 -5.83
CA THR A 199 -9.57 2.29 -6.72
C THR A 199 -10.43 1.22 -7.39
N ARG A 200 -11.22 0.47 -6.60
CA ARG A 200 -12.13 -0.56 -7.10
C ARG A 200 -13.15 0.00 -8.09
N ASP A 201 -13.76 1.13 -7.75
CA ASP A 201 -14.82 1.73 -8.56
C ASP A 201 -14.28 2.16 -9.93
N ASN A 202 -13.09 2.77 -9.96
CA ASN A 202 -12.47 3.19 -11.21
C ASN A 202 -11.95 2.02 -12.06
N LEU A 203 -11.39 0.98 -11.44
CA LEU A 203 -11.05 -0.25 -12.15
C LEU A 203 -12.29 -0.94 -12.74
N THR A 204 -13.43 -0.86 -12.06
CA THR A 204 -14.70 -1.37 -12.57
C THR A 204 -15.15 -0.58 -13.79
N LYS A 205 -15.18 0.76 -13.71
CA LYS A 205 -15.56 1.65 -14.81
C LYS A 205 -14.70 1.47 -16.05
N ARG A 206 -13.37 1.41 -15.89
CA ARG A 206 -12.43 1.22 -17.00
C ARG A 206 -12.67 -0.06 -17.78
N LYS A 207 -12.95 -1.16 -17.07
CA LYS A 207 -13.29 -2.41 -17.74
C LYS A 207 -14.61 -2.29 -18.51
N THR A 208 -15.64 -1.70 -17.92
CA THR A 208 -16.92 -1.49 -18.61
C THR A 208 -16.74 -0.69 -19.89
N LEU A 209 -15.89 0.36 -19.88
CA LEU A 209 -15.57 1.14 -21.08
C LEU A 209 -14.79 0.32 -22.11
N ALA A 210 -13.79 -0.47 -21.69
CA ALA A 210 -13.04 -1.34 -22.58
C ALA A 210 -13.94 -2.40 -23.25
N ASP A 211 -14.82 -3.04 -22.48
CA ASP A 211 -15.78 -4.03 -22.98
C ASP A 211 -16.76 -3.37 -24.00
N GLN A 212 -17.17 -2.12 -23.76
CA GLN A 212 -18.00 -1.35 -24.71
C GLN A 212 -17.27 -0.99 -26.00
N LEU A 213 -16.00 -0.56 -25.90
CA LEU A 213 -15.19 -0.24 -27.08
C LEU A 213 -14.94 -1.48 -27.95
N GLU A 214 -14.62 -2.62 -27.34
CA GLU A 214 -14.44 -3.89 -28.05
C GLU A 214 -15.71 -4.32 -28.79
N PHE A 215 -16.89 -4.09 -28.18
CA PHE A 215 -18.18 -4.35 -28.82
C PHE A 215 -18.39 -3.47 -30.05
N ILE A 216 -18.12 -2.16 -29.95
CA ILE A 216 -18.25 -1.21 -31.06
C ILE A 216 -17.30 -1.58 -32.21
N GLU A 217 -16.04 -1.90 -31.92
CA GLU A 217 -15.06 -2.30 -32.93
C GLU A 217 -15.48 -3.58 -33.68
N LYS A 218 -16.08 -4.54 -32.96
CA LYS A 218 -16.63 -5.76 -33.57
C LYS A 218 -17.82 -5.45 -34.49
N GLU A 219 -18.75 -4.59 -34.07
CA GLU A 219 -19.89 -4.19 -34.91
C GLU A 219 -19.44 -3.43 -36.16
N GLU A 220 -18.52 -2.46 -36.03
CA GLU A 220 -17.97 -1.75 -37.17
C GLU A 220 -17.24 -2.70 -38.14
N GLY A 221 -16.45 -3.65 -37.61
CA GLY A 221 -15.78 -4.67 -38.40
C GLY A 221 -16.76 -5.55 -39.19
N LEU A 222 -17.87 -5.95 -38.57
CA LEU A 222 -18.94 -6.71 -39.24
C LEU A 222 -19.63 -5.88 -40.32
N GLN A 223 -19.94 -4.62 -40.06
CA GLN A 223 -20.55 -3.71 -41.04
C GLN A 223 -19.62 -3.46 -42.25
N ARG A 224 -18.31 -3.28 -42.02
CA ARG A 224 -17.32 -3.12 -43.10
C ARG A 224 -17.24 -4.37 -43.98
N ARG A 225 -17.25 -5.57 -43.39
CA ARG A 225 -17.29 -6.85 -44.13
C ARG A 225 -18.57 -7.04 -44.92
N ALA A 226 -19.72 -6.68 -44.35
CA ALA A 226 -21.00 -6.74 -45.05
C ALA A 226 -21.04 -5.80 -46.28
N ARG A 227 -20.49 -4.58 -46.16
CA ARG A 227 -20.38 -3.64 -47.29
C ARG A 227 -19.42 -4.14 -48.37
N ALA A 228 -18.29 -4.73 -48.00
CA ALA A 228 -17.34 -5.31 -48.96
C ALA A 228 -17.95 -6.49 -49.74
N ASN A 229 -18.74 -7.34 -49.07
CA ASN A 229 -19.40 -8.49 -49.69
C ASN A 229 -20.67 -8.13 -50.49
N GLY A 230 -21.25 -6.95 -50.24
CA GLY A 230 -22.42 -6.44 -50.97
C GLY A 230 -22.10 -5.78 -52.33
N SER A 231 -20.83 -5.58 -52.67
CA SER A 231 -20.40 -4.82 -53.87
C SER A 231 -20.39 -5.62 -55.19
N TRP A 232 -20.90 -6.86 -55.23
CA TRP A 232 -20.89 -7.72 -56.44
C TRP A 232 -22.29 -8.04 -57.00
N ARG A 233 -23.27 -7.16 -56.80
CA ARG A 233 -24.60 -7.28 -57.46
C ARG A 233 -25.11 -5.94 -57.97
N THR A 234 -24.46 -5.42 -58.99
CA THR A 234 -25.15 -4.59 -60.00
C THR A 234 -24.53 -4.84 -61.35
N GLN A 235 -25.33 -5.56 -62.15
CA GLN A 235 -25.34 -5.71 -63.61
C GLN A 235 -24.23 -6.51 -64.29
#